data_AF-A0A5B1RDQ0-F1
#
_entry.id   AF-A0A5B1RDQ0-F1
#
_cell.length_a   1.000
_cell.length_b   1.000
_cell.length_c   1.000
_cell.angle_alpha   90.00
_cell.angle_beta   90.00
_cell.angle_gamma   90.00
#
_symmetry.space_group_name_H-M   'P 1'
#
loop_
_entity.id
_entity.type
_entity.pdbx_description
1 polymer ?
#
loop_
_entity_poly.entity_id
_entity_poly.type
_entity_poly.pdbx_seq_one_letter_code
_entity_poly.pdbx_strand_id
1 'polypeptide(L)'
;MAIFPVPPFRETLKKKNHVYTTVVGDNVSSLTLLLVPRLIRVFLQGNERKVGVHMIPNLGLGTVDRRHLVRICFPRLYSTTRTPALSQPQIAAFIDKCLLPTVAALLPNHVAHLPVDYRAAFLNAYDRRGQLHFPSRDLPAACLEDFATELLERMETIPEFRQAFFLHELRGTKSAHPHSPSSPQERDEALQDLMSCVHPGVIDVEDWLIDVGLEIRVPNKIVHWCSFRHGQILSWLLPNASEAQIARAMRSPSFLVDRAAQLDDLAGFRFEPGQSGRRDEVAYINVYSTDKEVHYQLHEGIWRQRTPQDLFPDKIKALLKDIAALSEVFIRAMGSEEGASPQEGSARVEIRVPLRLATRVLIELPTNIRTSMRAFSSNLWW
;
A
#
# COMPACT_ATOMS: atom_id res chain seq x y z
N MET A 1 -14.47 -0.08 -14.74
CA MET A 1 -13.10 0.35 -14.36
C MET A 1 -12.80 1.66 -15.06
N ALA A 2 -12.20 2.64 -14.40
CA ALA A 2 -11.78 3.90 -15.02
C ALA A 2 -10.31 3.83 -15.42
N ILE A 3 -9.99 3.79 -16.72
CA ILE A 3 -8.61 3.76 -17.24
C ILE A 3 -8.03 5.16 -17.42
N PHE A 4 -6.70 5.28 -17.34
CA PHE A 4 -5.98 6.54 -17.52
C PHE A 4 -5.33 6.61 -18.91
N PRO A 5 -5.81 7.47 -19.84
CA PRO A 5 -5.14 7.71 -21.11
C PRO A 5 -3.77 8.42 -20.93
N VAL A 6 -3.61 9.14 -19.82
CA VAL A 6 -2.32 9.63 -19.32
C VAL A 6 -2.12 9.08 -17.92
N PRO A 7 -1.27 8.06 -17.73
CA PRO A 7 -1.05 7.45 -16.42
C PRO A 7 -0.53 8.47 -15.40
N PRO A 8 -1.16 8.61 -14.22
CA PRO A 8 -0.65 9.50 -13.20
C PRO A 8 0.69 9.00 -12.65
N PHE A 9 1.75 9.79 -12.78
CA PHE A 9 3.10 9.42 -12.33
C PHE A 9 3.19 9.11 -10.83
N ARG A 10 2.26 9.66 -10.04
CA ARG A 10 2.12 9.38 -8.61
C ARG A 10 1.66 7.96 -8.30
N GLU A 11 1.01 7.29 -9.26
CA GLU A 11 0.51 5.93 -9.08
C GLU A 11 1.55 4.87 -9.42
N THR A 12 2.72 5.23 -9.96
CA THR A 12 3.83 4.28 -10.10
C THR A 12 4.24 3.76 -8.73
N LEU A 13 4.26 2.43 -8.57
CA LEU A 13 4.74 1.77 -7.37
C LEU A 13 6.27 1.93 -7.30
N LYS A 14 6.73 2.80 -6.40
CA LYS A 14 8.15 3.07 -6.14
C LYS A 14 8.61 2.56 -4.77
N LYS A 15 7.66 2.42 -3.83
CA LYS A 15 7.94 2.02 -2.45
C LYS A 15 7.73 0.53 -2.30
N LYS A 16 8.58 -0.08 -1.48
CA LYS A 16 8.46 -1.49 -1.09
C LYS A 16 7.08 -1.75 -0.49
N ASN A 17 6.40 -2.73 -1.06
CA ASN A 17 5.08 -3.21 -0.62
C ASN A 17 5.15 -4.65 -0.09
N HIS A 18 6.34 -5.19 0.15
CA HIS A 18 6.59 -6.56 0.62
C HIS A 18 5.99 -7.66 -0.28
N VAL A 19 5.54 -7.31 -1.49
CA VAL A 19 5.15 -8.24 -2.54
C VAL A 19 6.35 -8.48 -3.43
N TYR A 20 6.61 -9.75 -3.74
CA TYR A 20 7.73 -10.18 -4.54
C TYR A 20 7.23 -11.05 -5.68
N THR A 21 7.90 -10.95 -6.82
CA THR A 21 7.70 -11.82 -7.98
C THR A 21 9.06 -12.20 -8.57
N THR A 22 9.09 -13.10 -9.53
CA THR A 22 10.31 -13.55 -10.21
C THR A 22 10.39 -12.91 -11.60
N VAL A 23 11.58 -12.42 -12.01
CA VAL A 23 11.77 -11.65 -13.25
C VAL A 23 12.81 -12.28 -14.19
N VAL A 24 12.62 -12.14 -15.51
CA VAL A 24 13.52 -12.60 -16.58
C VAL A 24 14.22 -11.52 -17.39
N GLY A 25 15.43 -11.85 -17.83
CA GLY A 25 16.18 -11.12 -18.83
C GLY A 25 16.89 -12.10 -19.76
N ASP A 26 17.13 -11.58 -20.95
CA ASP A 26 17.40 -12.37 -22.15
C ASP A 26 18.74 -13.10 -22.13
N ASN A 27 18.66 -14.42 -22.31
CA ASN A 27 19.48 -15.18 -23.26
C ASN A 27 19.15 -16.69 -23.13
N VAL A 28 18.09 -17.20 -23.77
CA VAL A 28 18.02 -18.62 -24.20
C VAL A 28 17.10 -18.76 -25.42
N SER A 29 17.68 -19.29 -26.49
CA SER A 29 17.02 -19.91 -27.64
C SER A 29 16.22 -21.15 -27.23
N SER A 30 14.95 -21.21 -27.63
CA SER A 30 14.09 -22.41 -27.66
C SER A 30 13.54 -22.90 -26.31
N LEU A 31 12.21 -22.85 -26.12
CA LEU A 31 11.32 -24.01 -25.90
C LEU A 31 9.98 -23.64 -25.21
N THR A 32 8.92 -24.16 -25.85
CA THR A 32 7.65 -24.70 -25.34
C THR A 32 6.78 -23.86 -24.41
N LEU A 33 5.71 -23.31 -25.02
CA LEU A 33 4.47 -22.91 -24.36
C LEU A 33 3.82 -24.11 -23.65
N LEU A 34 3.56 -23.98 -22.35
CA LEU A 34 2.54 -24.75 -21.64
C LEU A 34 1.62 -23.75 -20.95
N LEU A 35 0.42 -23.60 -21.52
CA LEU A 35 -0.72 -22.89 -20.95
C LEU A 35 -1.13 -23.54 -19.62
N VAL A 36 -0.72 -22.94 -18.50
CA VAL A 36 -1.33 -23.14 -17.18
C VAL A 36 -1.34 -21.77 -16.48
N PRO A 37 -2.47 -21.32 -15.91
CA PRO A 37 -2.56 -20.01 -15.27
C PRO A 37 -1.97 -20.06 -13.86
N ARG A 38 -0.67 -20.31 -13.69
CA ARG A 38 -0.04 -20.41 -12.36
C ARG A 38 1.44 -20.03 -12.38
N LEU A 39 1.80 -19.06 -11.53
CA LEU A 39 3.14 -18.56 -11.23
C LEU A 39 3.97 -18.05 -12.42
N ILE A 40 4.27 -16.75 -12.41
CA ILE A 40 5.29 -16.14 -13.27
C ILE A 40 6.66 -16.67 -12.84
N ARG A 41 7.12 -17.75 -13.48
CA ARG A 41 8.46 -18.33 -13.32
C ARG A 41 9.31 -17.96 -14.51
N VAL A 42 10.44 -17.31 -14.24
CA VAL A 42 11.28 -16.79 -15.31
C VAL A 42 12.76 -16.72 -14.84
N PHE A 43 13.70 -17.19 -15.68
CA PHE A 43 15.17 -17.29 -15.52
C PHE A 43 16.07 -16.13 -16.07
N LEU A 44 16.75 -15.35 -15.22
CA LEU A 44 17.80 -14.38 -15.62
C LEU A 44 19.19 -15.04 -15.64
N GLN A 45 19.89 -15.13 -16.78
CA GLN A 45 21.24 -15.74 -16.88
C GLN A 45 21.32 -17.17 -16.28
N GLY A 46 20.24 -17.95 -16.40
CA GLY A 46 20.14 -19.28 -15.79
C GLY A 46 19.84 -19.29 -14.28
N ASN A 47 19.62 -18.13 -13.63
CA ASN A 47 19.31 -18.05 -12.20
C ASN A 47 18.00 -17.26 -11.94
N GLU A 48 17.07 -17.89 -11.22
CA GLU A 48 15.85 -17.22 -10.73
C GLU A 48 16.21 -16.15 -9.70
N ARG A 49 15.69 -14.93 -9.87
CA ARG A 49 15.81 -13.86 -8.87
C ARG A 49 14.44 -13.42 -8.39
N LYS A 50 14.23 -13.52 -7.07
CA LYS A 50 13.08 -12.94 -6.38
C LYS A 50 13.26 -11.42 -6.28
N VAL A 51 12.42 -10.67 -6.96
CA VAL A 51 12.45 -9.20 -7.08
C VAL A 51 11.20 -8.62 -6.42
N GLY A 52 11.35 -7.54 -5.64
CA GLY A 52 10.19 -6.83 -5.12
C GLY A 52 9.42 -6.17 -6.25
N VAL A 53 8.09 -6.28 -6.29
CA VAL A 53 7.27 -5.78 -7.42
C VAL A 53 7.47 -4.27 -7.64
N HIS A 54 7.70 -3.52 -6.57
CA HIS A 54 8.05 -2.09 -6.61
C HIS A 54 9.34 -1.73 -7.38
N MET A 55 10.20 -2.72 -7.65
CA MET A 55 11.41 -2.53 -8.44
C MET A 55 11.18 -2.78 -9.94
N ILE A 56 10.05 -3.41 -10.29
CA ILE A 56 9.70 -3.69 -11.69
C ILE A 56 9.05 -2.43 -12.27
N PRO A 57 9.47 -1.98 -13.46
CA PRO A 57 8.81 -0.88 -14.13
C PRO A 57 7.31 -1.07 -14.24
N ASN A 58 6.53 -0.07 -13.84
CA ASN A 58 5.09 -0.19 -13.78
C ASN A 58 4.38 1.15 -14.03
N LEU A 59 3.13 1.06 -14.46
CA LEU A 59 2.24 2.21 -14.65
C LEU A 59 0.88 1.96 -14.02
N GLY A 60 0.26 3.03 -13.50
CA GLY A 60 -1.15 2.99 -13.10
C GLY A 60 -2.03 2.94 -14.34
N LEU A 61 -2.70 1.81 -14.55
CA LEU A 61 -3.60 1.62 -15.70
C LEU A 61 -4.93 2.31 -15.47
N GLY A 62 -5.45 2.22 -14.23
CA GLY A 62 -6.76 2.73 -13.89
C GLY A 62 -7.18 2.38 -12.47
N THR A 63 -8.36 2.82 -12.10
CA THR A 63 -8.98 2.53 -10.80
C THR A 63 -10.30 1.81 -10.97
N VAL A 64 -10.59 0.91 -10.03
CA VAL A 64 -11.92 0.33 -9.84
C VAL A 64 -12.46 0.91 -8.54
N ASP A 65 -13.68 1.45 -8.59
CA ASP A 65 -14.25 2.16 -7.46
C ASP A 65 -13.27 3.23 -6.89
N ARG A 66 -13.38 3.60 -5.61
CA ARG A 66 -12.56 4.65 -4.98
C ARG A 66 -11.18 4.19 -4.52
N ARG A 67 -10.97 2.89 -4.30
CA ARG A 67 -9.86 2.37 -3.47
C ARG A 67 -9.05 1.25 -4.11
N HIS A 68 -9.45 0.77 -5.29
CA HIS A 68 -8.73 -0.27 -6.00
C HIS A 68 -7.96 0.34 -7.18
N LEU A 69 -6.64 0.25 -7.12
CA LEU A 69 -5.74 0.67 -8.17
C LEU A 69 -5.23 -0.55 -8.93
N VAL A 70 -5.35 -0.51 -10.25
CA VAL A 70 -4.80 -1.53 -11.16
C VAL A 70 -3.57 -0.95 -11.83
N ARG A 71 -2.46 -1.67 -11.74
CA ARG A 71 -1.21 -1.36 -12.43
C ARG A 71 -0.88 -2.43 -13.46
N ILE A 72 -0.08 -2.05 -14.44
CA ILE A 72 0.61 -3.00 -15.31
C ILE A 72 2.09 -2.97 -14.95
N CYS A 73 2.67 -4.13 -14.72
CA CYS A 73 4.09 -4.34 -14.50
C CYS A 73 4.76 -4.84 -15.79
N PHE A 74 5.99 -4.40 -16.05
CA PHE A 74 6.76 -4.69 -17.27
C PHE A 74 8.08 -5.38 -16.91
N PRO A 75 8.09 -6.72 -16.74
CA PRO A 75 9.28 -7.46 -16.30
C PRO A 75 10.49 -7.29 -17.20
N ARG A 76 10.30 -7.22 -18.52
CA ARG A 76 11.40 -7.10 -19.49
C ARG A 76 12.13 -5.75 -19.44
N LEU A 77 11.54 -4.75 -18.81
CA LEU A 77 12.17 -3.45 -18.58
C LEU A 77 12.97 -3.40 -17.27
N TYR A 78 12.86 -4.44 -16.43
CA TYR A 78 13.55 -4.50 -15.15
C TYR A 78 15.08 -4.45 -15.33
N SER A 79 15.71 -3.59 -14.55
CA SER A 79 17.15 -3.54 -14.39
C SER A 79 17.48 -3.12 -12.96
N THR A 80 18.56 -3.68 -12.41
CA THR A 80 19.03 -3.33 -11.06
C THR A 80 19.50 -1.89 -10.93
N THR A 81 19.76 -1.20 -12.06
CA THR A 81 20.28 0.17 -12.10
C THR A 81 19.24 1.22 -12.49
N ARG A 82 18.03 0.82 -12.89
CA ARG A 82 17.00 1.73 -13.40
C ARG A 82 15.90 1.96 -12.36
N THR A 83 15.24 3.11 -12.48
CA THR A 83 14.04 3.42 -11.70
C THR A 83 12.86 2.59 -12.20
N PRO A 84 11.87 2.27 -11.34
CA PRO A 84 10.66 1.56 -11.76
C PRO A 84 9.68 2.43 -12.56
N ALA A 85 10.09 3.63 -12.98
CA ALA A 85 9.26 4.51 -13.79
C ALA A 85 9.56 4.27 -15.27
N LEU A 86 8.51 4.18 -16.10
CA LEU A 86 8.66 4.15 -17.55
C LEU A 86 9.11 5.53 -18.07
N SER A 87 9.90 5.52 -19.13
CA SER A 87 10.22 6.74 -19.89
C SER A 87 9.02 7.20 -20.70
N GLN A 88 8.99 8.49 -21.08
CA GLN A 88 7.93 9.05 -21.93
C GLN A 88 7.73 8.28 -23.25
N PRO A 89 8.80 7.89 -23.99
CA PRO A 89 8.64 7.07 -25.19
C PRO A 89 8.00 5.69 -24.93
N GLN A 90 8.30 5.08 -23.78
CA GLN A 90 7.71 3.79 -23.41
C GLN A 90 6.22 3.93 -23.05
N ILE A 91 5.86 5.00 -22.34
CA ILE A 91 4.44 5.30 -22.07
C ILE A 91 3.70 5.55 -23.39
N ALA A 92 4.26 6.35 -24.29
CA ALA A 92 3.68 6.59 -25.61
C ALA A 92 3.48 5.27 -26.38
N ALA A 93 4.50 4.41 -26.42
CA ALA A 93 4.40 3.11 -27.08
C ALA A 93 3.32 2.21 -26.46
N PHE A 94 3.18 2.20 -25.13
CA PHE A 94 2.11 1.45 -24.46
C PHE A 94 0.72 2.01 -24.83
N ILE A 95 0.53 3.32 -24.74
CA ILE A 95 -0.76 3.96 -25.00
C ILE A 95 -1.16 3.79 -26.48
N ASP A 96 -0.27 4.14 -27.40
CA ASP A 96 -0.58 4.22 -28.84
C ASP A 96 -0.68 2.84 -29.50
N LYS A 97 0.12 1.87 -29.05
CA LYS A 97 0.20 0.54 -29.70
C LYS A 97 -0.59 -0.54 -28.96
N CYS A 98 -0.86 -0.36 -27.66
CA CYS A 98 -1.56 -1.36 -26.85
C CYS A 98 -2.91 -0.82 -26.37
N LEU A 99 -2.92 0.22 -25.52
CA LEU A 99 -4.14 0.65 -24.82
C LEU A 99 -5.23 1.16 -25.77
N LEU A 100 -4.95 2.19 -26.58
CA LEU A 100 -5.95 2.79 -27.46
C LEU A 100 -6.48 1.77 -28.49
N PRO A 101 -5.64 0.96 -29.16
CA PRO A 101 -6.11 -0.09 -30.06
C PRO A 101 -6.94 -1.19 -29.39
N THR A 102 -6.67 -1.50 -28.11
CA THR A 102 -7.49 -2.44 -27.33
C THR A 102 -8.89 -1.88 -27.11
N VAL A 103 -8.98 -0.62 -26.65
CA VAL A 103 -10.29 0.01 -26.42
C VAL A 103 -11.06 0.16 -27.73
N ALA A 104 -10.38 0.52 -28.82
CA ALA A 104 -11.02 0.64 -30.13
C ALA A 104 -11.58 -0.68 -30.66
N ALA A 105 -10.89 -1.80 -30.42
CA ALA A 105 -11.34 -3.12 -30.85
C ALA A 105 -12.59 -3.60 -30.09
N LEU A 106 -12.65 -3.35 -28.78
CA LEU A 106 -13.72 -3.86 -27.92
C LEU A 106 -14.90 -2.90 -27.76
N LEU A 107 -14.64 -1.60 -27.86
CA LEU A 107 -15.64 -0.54 -27.68
C LEU A 107 -15.58 0.43 -28.86
N PRO A 108 -15.97 0.01 -30.08
CA PRO A 108 -15.87 0.84 -31.28
C PRO A 108 -16.63 2.17 -31.16
N ASN A 109 -17.77 2.16 -30.45
CA ASN A 109 -18.54 3.38 -30.16
C ASN A 109 -17.81 4.36 -29.24
N HIS A 110 -16.82 3.91 -28.47
CA HIS A 110 -16.06 4.75 -27.54
C HIS A 110 -14.84 5.40 -28.22
N VAL A 111 -14.49 5.01 -29.45
CA VAL A 111 -13.34 5.55 -30.20
C VAL A 111 -13.41 7.06 -30.34
N ALA A 112 -14.61 7.63 -30.55
CA ALA A 112 -14.81 9.07 -30.65
C ALA A 112 -14.47 9.84 -29.35
N HIS A 113 -14.36 9.15 -28.21
CA HIS A 113 -14.02 9.73 -26.92
C HIS A 113 -12.55 9.49 -26.52
N LEU A 114 -11.81 8.71 -27.30
CA LEU A 114 -10.39 8.47 -27.07
C LEU A 114 -9.54 9.62 -27.63
N PRO A 115 -8.40 9.94 -26.99
CA PRO A 115 -7.42 10.80 -27.63
C PRO A 115 -6.86 10.09 -28.87
N VAL A 116 -6.42 10.88 -29.85
CA VAL A 116 -5.83 10.36 -31.09
C VAL A 116 -4.54 9.58 -30.81
N ASP A 117 -3.70 10.10 -29.92
CA ASP A 117 -2.45 9.49 -29.47
C ASP A 117 -2.10 9.99 -28.05
N TYR A 118 -1.02 9.45 -27.49
CA TYR A 118 -0.49 9.84 -26.20
C TYR A 118 -0.12 11.32 -26.14
N ARG A 119 0.42 11.89 -27.22
CA ARG A 119 0.80 13.30 -27.26
C ARG A 119 -0.42 14.21 -27.12
N ALA A 120 -1.50 13.93 -27.84
CA ALA A 120 -2.76 14.66 -27.72
C ALA A 120 -3.37 14.50 -26.32
N ALA A 121 -3.33 13.29 -25.76
CA ALA A 121 -3.77 13.03 -24.39
C ALA A 121 -2.97 13.86 -23.37
N PHE A 122 -1.65 13.90 -23.53
CA PHE A 122 -0.73 14.61 -22.64
C PHE A 122 -0.87 16.13 -22.73
N LEU A 123 -1.10 16.68 -23.93
CA LEU A 123 -1.37 18.12 -24.09
C LEU A 123 -2.69 18.51 -23.42
N ASN A 124 -3.73 17.68 -23.54
CA ASN A 124 -5.03 17.92 -22.91
C ASN A 124 -5.01 17.77 -21.38
N ALA A 125 -3.96 17.15 -20.82
CA ALA A 125 -3.80 17.00 -19.38
C ALA A 125 -3.39 18.31 -18.68
N TYR A 126 -2.86 19.31 -19.40
CA TYR A 126 -2.44 20.56 -18.79
C TYR A 126 -3.60 21.56 -18.63
N ASP A 127 -3.67 22.21 -17.48
CA ASP A 127 -4.49 23.41 -17.30
C ASP A 127 -3.73 24.71 -17.65
N ARG A 128 -4.44 25.84 -17.56
CA ARG A 128 -3.89 27.18 -17.85
C ARG A 128 -2.72 27.58 -16.93
N ARG A 129 -2.54 26.91 -15.79
CA ARG A 129 -1.45 27.15 -14.82
C ARG A 129 -0.28 26.18 -15.01
N GLY A 130 -0.35 25.30 -16.01
CA GLY A 130 0.66 24.26 -16.25
C GLY A 130 0.56 23.08 -15.27
N GLN A 131 -0.55 22.95 -14.55
CA GLN A 131 -0.78 21.81 -13.67
C GLN A 131 -1.34 20.64 -14.48
N LEU A 132 -0.81 19.44 -14.24
CA LEU A 132 -1.27 18.20 -14.84
C LEU A 132 -2.51 17.67 -14.13
N HIS A 133 -3.53 17.37 -14.92
CA HIS A 133 -4.75 16.66 -14.57
C HIS A 133 -4.76 15.32 -15.31
N PHE A 134 -5.13 14.25 -14.61
CA PHE A 134 -5.12 12.90 -15.17
C PHE A 134 -6.56 12.43 -15.39
N PRO A 135 -7.17 12.75 -16.55
CA PRO A 135 -8.54 12.32 -16.83
C PRO A 135 -8.60 10.79 -16.89
N SER A 136 -9.76 10.24 -16.58
CA SER A 136 -10.03 8.81 -16.71
C SER A 136 -11.21 8.56 -17.64
N ARG A 137 -11.30 7.33 -18.15
CA ARG A 137 -12.38 6.88 -19.03
C ARG A 137 -12.94 5.56 -18.52
N ASP A 138 -14.25 5.47 -18.42
CA ASP A 138 -14.89 4.26 -17.93
C ASP A 138 -14.93 3.16 -19.01
N LEU A 139 -14.51 1.97 -18.60
CA LEU A 139 -14.72 0.70 -19.27
C LEU A 139 -15.86 -0.06 -18.57
N PRO A 140 -16.87 -0.54 -19.33
CA PRO A 140 -17.91 -1.41 -18.82
C PRO A 140 -17.34 -2.67 -18.16
N ALA A 141 -17.96 -3.12 -17.05
CA ALA A 141 -17.50 -4.30 -16.33
C ALA A 141 -17.53 -5.57 -17.21
N ALA A 142 -18.55 -5.68 -18.08
CA ALA A 142 -18.76 -6.84 -18.94
C ALA A 142 -17.63 -7.08 -19.97
N CYS A 143 -16.81 -6.06 -20.30
CA CYS A 143 -15.73 -6.21 -21.27
C CYS A 143 -14.34 -6.31 -20.63
N LEU A 144 -14.22 -6.39 -19.29
CA LEU A 144 -12.92 -6.33 -18.63
C LEU A 144 -12.05 -7.57 -18.87
N GLU A 145 -12.65 -8.75 -19.01
CA GLU A 145 -11.93 -9.99 -19.29
C GLU A 145 -11.34 -9.98 -20.71
N ASP A 146 -12.17 -9.65 -21.71
CA ASP A 146 -11.72 -9.48 -23.10
C ASP A 146 -10.68 -8.35 -23.21
N PHE A 147 -10.87 -7.26 -22.48
CA PHE A 147 -9.92 -6.14 -22.42
C PHE A 147 -8.57 -6.57 -21.86
N ALA A 148 -8.55 -7.34 -20.76
CA ALA A 148 -7.33 -7.82 -20.16
C ALA A 148 -6.56 -8.73 -21.14
N THR A 149 -7.28 -9.65 -21.80
CA THR A 149 -6.71 -10.59 -22.77
C THR A 149 -6.13 -9.87 -23.99
N GLU A 150 -6.93 -9.06 -24.67
CA GLU A 150 -6.51 -8.31 -25.87
C GLU A 150 -5.35 -7.36 -25.57
N LEU A 151 -5.36 -6.69 -24.40
CA LEU A 151 -4.27 -5.81 -24.00
C LEU A 151 -2.95 -6.58 -23.83
N LEU A 152 -2.96 -7.70 -23.12
CA LEU A 152 -1.78 -8.52 -22.90
C LEU A 152 -1.26 -9.15 -24.21
N GLU A 153 -2.15 -9.60 -25.10
CA GLU A 153 -1.78 -10.11 -26.42
C GLU A 153 -1.08 -9.05 -27.27
N ARG A 154 -1.60 -7.82 -27.31
CA ARG A 154 -0.92 -6.70 -27.99
C ARG A 154 0.43 -6.40 -27.38
N MET A 155 0.53 -6.41 -26.05
CA MET A 155 1.80 -6.19 -25.35
C MET A 155 2.83 -7.27 -25.69
N GLU A 156 2.43 -8.52 -25.91
CA GLU A 156 3.35 -9.62 -26.26
C GLU A 156 4.01 -9.43 -27.64
N THR A 157 3.37 -8.65 -28.53
CA THR A 157 3.95 -8.28 -29.84
C THR A 157 5.12 -7.29 -29.72
N ILE A 158 5.24 -6.58 -28.59
CA ILE A 158 6.28 -5.58 -28.35
C ILE A 158 7.34 -6.20 -27.43
N PRO A 159 8.60 -6.39 -27.89
CA PRO A 159 9.63 -7.10 -27.12
C PRO A 159 9.83 -6.58 -25.68
N GLU A 160 9.76 -5.26 -25.49
CA GLU A 160 9.90 -4.60 -24.18
C GLU A 160 8.72 -4.85 -23.22
N PHE A 161 7.54 -5.23 -23.74
CA PHE A 161 6.32 -5.37 -22.95
C PHE A 161 5.88 -6.82 -22.74
N ARG A 162 6.63 -7.78 -23.30
CA ARG A 162 6.35 -9.20 -23.12
C ARG A 162 6.28 -9.60 -21.65
N GLN A 163 5.42 -10.57 -21.35
CA GLN A 163 5.21 -11.09 -20.00
C GLN A 163 4.75 -10.02 -19.01
N ALA A 164 4.16 -8.92 -19.48
CA ALA A 164 3.50 -7.97 -18.60
C ALA A 164 2.36 -8.63 -17.83
N PHE A 165 2.06 -8.09 -16.65
CA PHE A 165 1.01 -8.61 -15.80
C PHE A 165 0.32 -7.50 -15.02
N PHE A 166 -0.92 -7.76 -14.60
CA PHE A 166 -1.68 -6.84 -13.77
C PHE A 166 -1.30 -6.98 -12.29
N LEU A 167 -1.13 -5.84 -11.63
CA LEU A 167 -1.00 -5.76 -10.17
C LEU A 167 -2.22 -5.02 -9.61
N HIS A 168 -2.97 -5.70 -8.76
CA HIS A 168 -4.12 -5.16 -8.07
C HIS A 168 -3.70 -4.71 -6.67
N GLU A 169 -4.01 -3.46 -6.31
CA GLU A 169 -3.79 -2.92 -4.97
C GLU A 169 -5.10 -2.30 -4.45
N LEU A 170 -5.67 -2.90 -3.42
CA LEU A 170 -6.78 -2.31 -2.66
C LEU A 170 -6.18 -1.54 -1.49
N ARG A 171 -6.23 -0.20 -1.54
CA ARG A 171 -5.60 0.67 -0.54
C ARG A 171 -6.57 1.69 0.02
N GLY A 172 -6.24 2.21 1.20
CA GLY A 172 -7.06 3.23 1.86
C GLY A 172 -8.37 2.70 2.43
N THR A 173 -8.50 1.38 2.58
CA THR A 173 -9.65 0.70 3.21
C THR A 173 -9.58 0.66 4.74
N LYS A 174 -8.63 1.39 5.35
CA LYS A 174 -8.50 1.46 6.80
C LYS A 174 -9.82 1.91 7.43
N SER A 175 -10.27 1.16 8.42
CA SER A 175 -11.50 1.40 9.18
C SER A 175 -12.80 1.32 8.34
N ALA A 176 -12.73 0.82 7.11
CA ALA A 176 -13.91 0.68 6.24
C ALA A 176 -14.79 -0.52 6.62
N HIS A 177 -14.18 -1.56 7.20
CA HIS A 177 -14.84 -2.81 7.54
C HIS A 177 -14.56 -3.20 9.01
N PRO A 178 -14.99 -2.37 10.00
CA PRO A 178 -14.84 -2.72 11.40
C PRO A 178 -15.70 -3.94 11.73
N HIS A 179 -15.15 -4.88 12.49
CA HIS A 179 -15.83 -6.11 12.90
C HIS A 179 -15.27 -6.60 14.23
N SER A 180 -16.05 -7.38 14.95
CA SER A 180 -15.59 -8.06 16.16
C SER A 180 -14.61 -9.17 15.81
N PRO A 181 -13.39 -9.18 16.41
CA PRO A 181 -12.43 -10.25 16.17
C PRO A 181 -12.90 -11.60 16.70
N SER A 182 -13.89 -11.64 17.61
CA SER A 182 -14.44 -12.89 18.17
C SER A 182 -15.62 -13.45 17.36
N SER A 183 -16.19 -12.70 16.42
CA SER A 183 -17.34 -13.13 15.61
C SER A 183 -16.88 -13.64 14.24
N PRO A 184 -16.90 -14.96 13.97
CA PRO A 184 -16.52 -15.49 12.66
C PRO A 184 -17.36 -14.93 11.52
N GLN A 185 -18.66 -14.76 11.75
CA GLN A 185 -19.59 -14.22 10.76
C GLN A 185 -19.22 -12.79 10.37
N GLU A 186 -18.97 -11.89 11.33
CA GLU A 186 -18.61 -10.51 11.00
C GLU A 186 -17.25 -10.42 10.28
N ARG A 187 -16.31 -11.32 10.58
CA ARG A 187 -15.01 -11.40 9.87
C ARG A 187 -15.21 -11.79 8.40
N ASP A 188 -16.05 -12.78 8.14
CA ASP A 188 -16.32 -13.26 6.78
C ASP A 188 -17.10 -12.21 5.96
N GLU A 189 -18.11 -11.58 6.56
CA GLU A 189 -18.88 -10.48 5.93
C GLU A 189 -17.98 -9.28 5.60
N ALA A 190 -17.14 -8.84 6.54
CA ALA A 190 -16.18 -7.75 6.34
C ALA A 190 -15.17 -8.05 5.20
N LEU A 191 -14.71 -9.30 5.09
CA LEU A 191 -13.84 -9.72 4.01
C LEU A 191 -14.58 -9.75 2.67
N GLN A 192 -15.81 -10.27 2.63
CA GLN A 192 -16.63 -10.30 1.43
C GLN A 192 -16.89 -8.88 0.90
N ASP A 193 -17.21 -7.94 1.78
CA ASP A 193 -17.42 -6.54 1.42
C ASP A 193 -16.15 -5.90 0.86
N LEU A 194 -15.00 -6.14 1.50
CA LEU A 194 -13.70 -5.67 1.02
C LEU A 194 -13.36 -6.20 -0.38
N MET A 195 -13.71 -7.46 -0.64
CA MET A 195 -13.43 -8.16 -1.89
C MET A 195 -14.55 -8.04 -2.93
N SER A 196 -15.61 -7.27 -2.66
CA SER A 196 -16.79 -7.14 -3.53
C SER A 196 -16.49 -6.67 -4.96
N CYS A 197 -15.40 -5.92 -5.16
CA CYS A 197 -14.94 -5.46 -6.47
C CYS A 197 -13.97 -6.41 -7.17
N VAL A 198 -13.67 -7.55 -6.57
CA VAL A 198 -12.73 -8.57 -7.06
C VAL A 198 -13.50 -9.85 -7.35
N HIS A 199 -13.32 -10.42 -8.54
CA HIS A 199 -13.96 -11.67 -8.89
C HIS A 199 -13.24 -12.86 -8.22
N PRO A 200 -13.83 -13.54 -7.22
CA PRO A 200 -13.13 -14.53 -6.41
C PRO A 200 -12.68 -15.76 -7.22
N GLY A 201 -13.40 -16.12 -8.29
CA GLY A 201 -13.03 -17.24 -9.18
C GLY A 201 -11.85 -16.97 -10.11
N VAL A 202 -11.33 -15.74 -10.17
CA VAL A 202 -10.25 -15.33 -11.10
C VAL A 202 -8.97 -14.97 -10.35
N ILE A 203 -9.03 -14.79 -9.04
CA ILE A 203 -7.84 -14.54 -8.22
C ILE A 203 -7.27 -15.84 -7.66
N ASP A 204 -5.94 -15.93 -7.60
CA ASP A 204 -5.27 -16.91 -6.76
C ASP A 204 -5.11 -16.32 -5.35
N VAL A 205 -5.85 -16.86 -4.39
CA VAL A 205 -5.82 -16.40 -2.99
C VAL A 205 -4.44 -16.57 -2.33
N GLU A 206 -3.58 -17.43 -2.87
CA GLU A 206 -2.21 -17.63 -2.36
C GLU A 206 -1.27 -16.49 -2.80
N ASP A 207 -1.57 -15.83 -3.93
CA ASP A 207 -0.76 -14.72 -4.47
C ASP A 207 -1.14 -13.37 -3.85
N TRP A 208 -2.24 -13.30 -3.11
CA TRP A 208 -2.73 -12.08 -2.47
C TRP A 208 -2.26 -11.97 -1.03
N LEU A 209 -1.80 -10.78 -0.67
CA LEU A 209 -1.51 -10.39 0.72
C LEU A 209 -2.55 -9.40 1.21
N ILE A 210 -2.90 -9.49 2.48
CA ILE A 210 -3.83 -8.61 3.17
C ILE A 210 -3.23 -8.14 4.50
N ASP A 211 -3.49 -6.89 4.84
CA ASP A 211 -3.20 -6.34 6.17
C ASP A 211 -4.39 -6.60 7.08
N VAL A 212 -4.21 -7.42 8.11
CA VAL A 212 -5.20 -7.64 9.17
C VAL A 212 -4.80 -6.83 10.39
N GLY A 213 -5.72 -6.03 10.92
CA GLY A 213 -5.48 -5.15 12.05
C GLY A 213 -6.35 -5.47 13.26
N LEU A 214 -5.75 -5.51 14.45
CA LEU A 214 -6.46 -5.51 15.72
C LEU A 214 -6.27 -4.16 16.39
N GLU A 215 -7.39 -3.55 16.78
CA GLU A 215 -7.42 -2.24 17.42
C GLU A 215 -7.95 -2.34 18.85
N ILE A 216 -7.20 -1.81 19.80
CA ILE A 216 -7.46 -1.87 21.23
C ILE A 216 -7.78 -0.45 21.72
N ARG A 217 -9.06 -0.24 22.04
CA ARG A 217 -9.56 1.01 22.60
C ARG A 217 -9.86 0.85 24.08
N VAL A 218 -9.52 1.86 24.87
CA VAL A 218 -9.99 2.02 26.25
C VAL A 218 -10.71 3.37 26.34
N PRO A 219 -11.99 3.41 26.76
CA PRO A 219 -12.75 4.66 26.82
C PRO A 219 -12.06 5.75 27.66
N ASN A 220 -12.09 6.98 27.17
CA ASN A 220 -11.47 8.19 27.72
C ASN A 220 -9.94 8.10 27.89
N LYS A 221 -9.28 7.21 27.13
CA LYS A 221 -7.84 7.00 27.21
C LYS A 221 -7.15 7.08 25.86
N ILE A 222 -5.84 7.31 25.94
CA ILE A 222 -4.88 7.05 24.87
C ILE A 222 -4.04 5.85 25.24
N VAL A 223 -4.06 4.83 24.39
CA VAL A 223 -3.38 3.56 24.63
C VAL A 223 -2.11 3.49 23.78
N HIS A 224 -0.97 3.34 24.45
CA HIS A 224 0.34 3.18 23.83
C HIS A 224 0.95 1.81 24.08
N TRP A 225 1.75 1.36 23.11
CA TRP A 225 2.62 0.20 23.26
C TRP A 225 3.90 0.54 24.01
N CYS A 226 4.36 -0.37 24.87
CA CYS A 226 5.59 -0.22 25.63
C CYS A 226 6.79 -0.80 24.88
N SER A 227 7.84 0.01 24.67
CA SER A 227 9.04 -0.39 23.92
C SER A 227 9.77 -1.59 24.52
N PHE A 228 9.90 -1.63 25.85
CA PHE A 228 10.52 -2.75 26.58
C PHE A 228 9.73 -4.07 26.51
N ARG A 229 8.53 -4.08 25.92
CA ARG A 229 7.68 -5.27 25.73
C ARG A 229 7.58 -5.73 24.27
N HIS A 230 8.27 -5.08 23.34
CA HIS A 230 8.26 -5.45 21.92
C HIS A 230 8.60 -6.91 21.67
N GLY A 231 9.55 -7.49 22.42
CA GLY A 231 9.87 -8.92 22.31
C GLY A 231 8.68 -9.83 22.59
N GLN A 232 7.84 -9.50 23.57
CA GLN A 232 6.63 -10.28 23.86
C GLN A 232 5.59 -10.17 22.76
N ILE A 233 5.43 -8.98 22.17
CA ILE A 233 4.54 -8.75 21.03
C ILE A 233 5.03 -9.58 19.84
N LEU A 234 6.33 -9.56 19.55
CA LEU A 234 6.91 -10.38 18.47
C LEU A 234 6.73 -11.88 18.71
N SER A 235 6.94 -12.38 19.94
CA SER A 235 6.69 -13.80 20.25
C SER A 235 5.23 -14.20 20.06
N TRP A 236 4.29 -13.28 20.29
CA TRP A 236 2.87 -13.53 20.01
C TRP A 236 2.58 -13.55 18.50
N LEU A 237 3.15 -12.62 17.74
CA LEU A 237 2.91 -12.51 16.30
C LEU A 237 3.69 -13.55 15.48
N LEU A 238 4.78 -14.10 16.04
CA LEU A 238 5.68 -15.06 15.41
C LEU A 238 5.91 -16.27 16.34
N PRO A 239 4.87 -17.07 16.64
CA PRO A 239 4.95 -18.15 17.62
C PRO A 239 5.96 -19.26 17.25
N ASN A 240 6.32 -19.39 15.97
CA ASN A 240 7.34 -20.35 15.52
C ASN A 240 8.78 -19.84 15.65
N ALA A 241 8.99 -18.57 16.04
CA ALA A 241 10.31 -18.02 16.28
C ALA A 241 10.75 -18.22 17.74
N SER A 242 11.94 -18.77 17.93
CA SER A 242 12.57 -18.87 19.25
C SER A 242 12.90 -17.51 19.85
N GLU A 243 13.02 -17.43 21.17
CA GLU A 243 13.43 -16.20 21.87
C GLU A 243 14.75 -15.62 21.33
N ALA A 244 15.71 -16.48 20.99
CA ALA A 244 16.98 -16.06 20.40
C ALA A 244 16.79 -15.44 19.00
N GLN A 245 15.85 -15.97 18.19
CA GLN A 245 15.50 -15.39 16.89
C GLN A 245 14.79 -14.05 17.05
N ILE A 246 13.87 -13.92 18.02
CA ILE A 246 13.20 -12.65 18.34
C ILE A 246 14.21 -11.60 18.82
N ALA A 247 15.09 -11.94 19.74
CA ALA A 247 16.13 -11.03 20.23
C ALA A 247 17.07 -10.56 19.11
N ARG A 248 17.40 -11.46 18.16
CA ARG A 248 18.19 -11.11 16.96
C ARG A 248 17.39 -10.20 16.02
N ALA A 249 16.12 -10.48 15.80
CA ALA A 249 15.22 -9.69 14.97
C ALA A 249 15.12 -8.25 15.47
N MET A 250 14.96 -8.03 16.77
CA MET A 250 14.88 -6.69 17.36
C MET A 250 16.15 -5.84 17.18
N ARG A 251 17.31 -6.47 16.92
CA ARG A 251 18.57 -5.77 16.61
C ARG A 251 18.84 -5.63 15.12
N SER A 252 17.95 -6.17 14.27
CA SER A 252 18.12 -6.14 12.83
C SER A 252 17.72 -4.77 12.27
N PRO A 253 18.30 -4.35 11.13
CA PRO A 253 17.91 -3.09 10.47
C PRO A 253 16.48 -3.13 9.91
N SER A 254 15.86 -4.30 9.83
CA SER A 254 14.46 -4.43 9.42
C SER A 254 13.47 -4.21 10.56
N PHE A 255 13.94 -4.04 11.80
CA PHE A 255 13.15 -3.67 12.96
C PHE A 255 13.34 -2.19 13.27
N LEU A 256 12.30 -1.40 13.02
CA LEU A 256 12.30 0.05 13.19
C LEU A 256 11.38 0.42 14.35
N VAL A 257 11.91 1.12 15.35
CA VAL A 257 11.13 1.60 16.50
C VAL A 257 10.56 2.98 16.19
N ASP A 258 9.26 3.14 16.35
CA ASP A 258 8.54 4.38 16.13
C ASP A 258 8.11 4.96 17.47
N ARG A 259 8.91 5.87 18.03
CA ARG A 259 8.69 6.51 19.34
C ARG A 259 7.51 7.48 19.29
N ALA A 260 6.63 7.43 20.28
CA ALA A 260 5.51 8.36 20.42
C ALA A 260 5.96 9.58 21.23
N ALA A 261 5.66 10.79 20.73
CA ALA A 261 5.95 12.06 21.43
C ALA A 261 7.39 12.19 21.98
N GLN A 262 8.38 11.60 21.30
CA GLN A 262 9.78 11.51 21.76
C GLN A 262 10.00 10.79 23.11
N LEU A 263 9.01 10.04 23.59
CA LEU A 263 9.11 9.22 24.78
C LEU A 263 9.67 7.84 24.42
N ASP A 264 10.79 7.47 25.04
CA ASP A 264 11.52 6.24 24.70
C ASP A 264 10.79 4.97 25.16
N ASP A 265 10.01 5.06 26.24
CA ASP A 265 9.25 3.93 26.80
C ASP A 265 7.96 3.64 26.02
N LEU A 266 7.44 4.62 25.26
CA LEU A 266 6.21 4.52 24.49
C LEU A 266 6.55 4.48 23.01
N ALA A 267 6.50 3.29 22.43
CA ALA A 267 6.85 3.14 21.04
C ALA A 267 6.07 2.01 20.38
N GLY A 268 5.66 2.28 19.15
CA GLY A 268 5.34 1.25 18.18
C GLY A 268 6.61 0.68 17.54
N PHE A 269 6.44 -0.23 16.60
CA PHE A 269 7.50 -0.68 15.72
C PHE A 269 6.97 -1.16 14.37
N ARG A 270 7.83 -1.11 13.37
CA ARG A 270 7.66 -1.76 12.07
C ARG A 270 8.70 -2.84 11.94
N PHE A 271 8.28 -4.01 11.47
CA PHE A 271 9.20 -5.13 11.30
C PHE A 271 8.91 -5.90 10.02
N GLU A 272 9.97 -6.17 9.26
CA GLU A 272 9.95 -7.15 8.17
C GLU A 272 10.63 -8.44 8.64
N PRO A 273 9.87 -9.50 8.96
CA PRO A 273 10.41 -10.71 9.56
C PRO A 273 11.37 -11.51 8.68
N GLY A 274 11.23 -11.39 7.36
CA GLY A 274 12.02 -12.18 6.42
C GLY A 274 11.90 -13.68 6.70
N GLN A 275 13.03 -14.35 6.94
CA GLN A 275 13.03 -15.79 7.25
C GLN A 275 12.32 -16.14 8.56
N SER A 276 12.35 -15.25 9.56
CA SER A 276 11.73 -15.50 10.86
C SER A 276 10.21 -15.57 10.78
N GLY A 277 9.58 -14.88 9.82
CA GLY A 277 8.13 -14.92 9.61
C GLY A 277 7.65 -15.96 8.62
N ARG A 278 8.54 -16.75 8.02
CA ARG A 278 8.16 -17.70 6.96
C ARG A 278 7.25 -18.83 7.45
N ARG A 279 7.48 -19.32 8.68
CA ARG A 279 6.66 -20.39 9.27
C ARG A 279 5.28 -19.89 9.72
N ASP A 280 5.21 -18.63 10.13
CA ASP A 280 3.98 -17.96 10.56
C ASP A 280 3.26 -17.24 9.39
N GLU A 281 3.88 -17.25 8.20
CA GLU A 281 3.40 -16.58 6.99
C GLU A 281 3.18 -15.07 7.13
N VAL A 282 3.93 -14.45 8.04
CA VAL A 282 3.89 -13.01 8.31
C VAL A 282 4.95 -12.29 7.49
N ALA A 283 4.51 -11.50 6.52
CA ALA A 283 5.39 -10.74 5.62
C ALA A 283 5.81 -9.38 6.20
N TYR A 284 4.95 -8.77 7.03
CA TYR A 284 5.17 -7.45 7.62
C TYR A 284 4.38 -7.31 8.92
N ILE A 285 4.93 -6.55 9.87
CA ILE A 285 4.30 -6.22 11.14
C ILE A 285 4.38 -4.71 11.34
N ASN A 286 3.28 -4.10 11.78
CA ASN A 286 3.20 -2.69 12.11
C ASN A 286 2.39 -2.51 13.39
N VAL A 287 3.07 -2.13 14.45
CA VAL A 287 2.49 -1.91 15.78
C VAL A 287 2.60 -0.42 16.06
N TYR A 288 1.49 0.27 16.30
CA TYR A 288 1.48 1.72 16.49
C TYR A 288 0.28 2.17 17.34
N SER A 289 0.27 3.45 17.71
CA SER A 289 -0.85 4.11 18.41
C SER A 289 -1.55 5.07 17.46
N THR A 290 -2.88 5.19 17.54
CA THR A 290 -3.70 5.99 16.61
C THR A 290 -3.84 7.47 17.03
N ASP A 291 -3.23 7.89 18.13
CA ASP A 291 -3.11 9.31 18.50
C ASP A 291 -2.43 10.14 17.38
N LYS A 292 -1.59 9.51 16.57
CA LYS A 292 -1.02 10.14 15.37
C LYS A 292 -2.05 10.75 14.42
N GLU A 293 -3.29 10.27 14.40
CA GLU A 293 -4.33 10.75 13.47
C GLU A 293 -4.64 12.23 13.68
N VAL A 294 -4.42 12.79 14.89
CA VAL A 294 -4.61 14.22 15.17
C VAL A 294 -3.63 15.12 14.40
N HIS A 295 -2.44 14.60 14.09
CA HIS A 295 -1.37 15.33 13.40
C HIS A 295 -0.89 14.63 12.12
N TYR A 296 -1.65 13.64 11.61
CA TYR A 296 -1.28 12.91 10.41
C TYR A 296 -1.64 13.71 9.16
N GLN A 297 -0.64 13.95 8.30
CA GLN A 297 -0.83 14.70 7.05
C GLN A 297 -0.11 14.01 5.89
N LEU A 298 -0.85 13.76 4.80
CA LEU A 298 -0.31 13.13 3.58
C LEU A 298 0.37 14.13 2.62
N HIS A 299 0.13 15.42 2.83
CA HIS A 299 0.73 16.51 2.06
C HIS A 299 1.58 17.40 2.97
N GLU A 300 2.46 18.19 2.38
CA GLU A 300 3.24 19.16 3.12
C GLU A 300 2.31 20.29 3.59
N GLY A 301 2.17 20.43 4.90
CA GLY A 301 1.44 21.53 5.50
C GLY A 301 1.98 21.86 6.88
N ILE A 302 1.10 22.23 7.81
CA ILE A 302 1.50 22.78 9.10
C ILE A 302 2.27 21.77 9.98
N TRP A 303 2.05 20.47 9.78
CA TRP A 303 2.74 19.39 10.49
C TRP A 303 4.06 18.96 9.82
N ARG A 304 4.55 19.70 8.81
CA ARG A 304 5.85 19.39 8.19
C ARG A 304 6.99 19.44 9.21
N GLN A 305 8.03 18.67 8.95
CA GLN A 305 9.26 18.77 9.72
C GLN A 305 9.84 20.18 9.59
N ARG A 306 10.18 20.78 10.74
CA ARG A 306 10.82 22.10 10.81
C ARG A 306 12.33 21.97 10.66
N THR A 307 12.91 22.97 10.03
CA THR A 307 14.35 23.05 9.74
C THR A 307 14.96 24.29 10.43
N PRO A 308 16.28 24.35 10.66
CA PRO A 308 16.90 25.54 11.24
C PRO A 308 16.61 26.83 10.48
N GLN A 309 16.36 26.75 9.17
CA GLN A 309 16.00 27.88 8.32
C GLN A 309 14.65 28.51 8.72
N ASP A 310 13.74 27.76 9.35
CA ASP A 310 12.46 28.28 9.83
C ASP A 310 12.62 29.26 11.01
N LEU A 311 13.82 29.30 11.62
CA LEU A 311 14.17 30.22 12.70
C LEU A 311 14.71 31.57 12.21
N PHE A 312 14.91 31.74 10.90
CA PHE A 312 15.44 33.00 10.36
C PHE A 312 14.44 34.16 10.54
N PRO A 313 14.91 35.42 10.70
CA PRO A 313 14.04 36.55 11.02
C PRO A 313 12.87 36.78 10.06
N ASP A 314 13.05 36.45 8.78
CA ASP A 314 12.01 36.56 7.73
C ASP A 314 10.95 35.45 7.82
N LYS A 315 11.28 34.30 8.42
CA LYS A 315 10.41 33.11 8.51
C LYS A 315 9.84 32.86 9.90
N ILE A 316 10.47 33.39 10.95
CA ILE A 316 10.10 33.11 12.35
C ILE A 316 8.65 33.52 12.67
N LYS A 317 8.12 34.58 12.03
CA LYS A 317 6.72 34.99 12.18
C LYS A 317 5.75 33.93 11.67
N ALA A 318 6.06 33.30 10.52
CA ALA A 318 5.25 32.22 9.98
C ALA A 318 5.35 30.97 10.87
N LEU A 319 6.55 30.65 11.37
CA LEU A 319 6.74 29.56 12.32
C LEU A 319 5.93 29.75 13.61
N LEU A 320 5.93 30.95 14.20
CA LEU A 320 5.14 31.26 15.40
C LEU A 320 3.64 31.14 15.14
N LYS A 321 3.16 31.60 13.98
CA LYS A 321 1.76 31.41 13.57
C LYS A 321 1.41 29.93 13.46
N ASP A 322 2.30 29.15 12.85
CA ASP A 322 2.10 27.71 12.73
C ASP A 322 2.05 27.04 14.10
N ILE A 323 3.01 27.35 14.99
CA ILE A 323 3.03 26.81 16.37
C ILE A 323 1.73 27.14 17.11
N ALA A 324 1.23 28.37 17.00
CA ALA A 324 -0.04 28.75 17.63
C ALA A 324 -1.20 27.88 17.12
N ALA A 325 -1.31 27.68 15.81
CA ALA A 325 -2.35 26.83 15.22
C ALA A 325 -2.17 25.34 15.57
N LEU A 326 -0.93 24.84 15.69
CA LEU A 326 -0.68 23.48 16.18
C LEU A 326 -1.15 23.32 17.63
N SER A 327 -0.85 24.29 18.50
CA SER A 327 -1.29 24.31 19.90
C SER A 327 -2.81 24.34 20.01
N GLU A 328 -3.51 25.10 19.17
CA GLU A 328 -4.98 25.11 19.14
C GLU A 328 -5.57 23.72 18.85
N VAL A 329 -4.94 22.94 17.96
CA VAL A 329 -5.39 21.57 17.67
C VAL A 329 -5.26 20.69 18.93
N PHE A 330 -4.13 20.75 19.64
CA PHE A 330 -3.93 19.97 20.87
C PHE A 330 -4.87 20.42 22.00
N ILE A 331 -5.11 21.73 22.15
CA ILE A 331 -6.08 22.25 23.14
C ILE A 331 -7.49 21.73 22.87
N ARG A 332 -7.89 21.64 21.60
CA ARG A 332 -9.17 21.02 21.23
C ARG A 332 -9.17 19.52 21.49
N ALA A 333 -8.07 18.83 21.18
CA ALA A 333 -7.92 17.41 21.44
C ALA A 333 -8.01 17.07 22.94
N MET A 334 -7.60 17.97 23.84
CA MET A 334 -7.80 17.82 25.29
C MET A 334 -9.28 17.78 25.72
N GLY A 335 -10.22 18.24 24.89
CA GLY A 335 -11.64 18.38 25.28
C GLY A 335 -11.88 19.56 26.22
N SER A 336 -11.12 20.64 26.06
CA SER A 336 -11.15 21.83 26.95
C SER A 336 -12.43 22.67 26.84
N GLU A 337 -13.20 22.51 25.76
CA GLU A 337 -14.39 23.29 25.46
C GLU A 337 -15.63 22.66 26.10
N GLU A 338 -16.62 23.49 26.47
CA GLU A 338 -17.85 23.02 27.10
C GLU A 338 -18.59 22.02 26.19
N GLY A 339 -18.83 20.81 26.69
CA GLY A 339 -19.46 19.72 25.94
C GLY A 339 -18.52 18.92 25.01
N ALA A 340 -17.23 19.25 24.94
CA ALA A 340 -16.26 18.49 24.15
C ALA A 340 -15.70 17.29 24.93
N SER A 341 -15.64 16.12 24.30
CA SER A 341 -14.91 14.97 24.82
C SER A 341 -13.45 15.01 24.36
N PRO A 342 -12.48 14.68 25.22
CA PRO A 342 -11.10 14.55 24.80
C PRO A 342 -10.94 13.51 23.68
N GLN A 343 -10.10 13.80 22.70
CA GLN A 343 -9.79 12.88 21.61
C GLN A 343 -9.11 11.63 22.17
N GLU A 344 -9.62 10.46 21.81
CA GLU A 344 -9.03 9.18 22.22
C GLU A 344 -8.01 8.67 21.21
N GLY A 345 -7.23 7.67 21.64
CA GLY A 345 -6.24 6.99 20.83
C GLY A 345 -6.17 5.51 21.21
N SER A 346 -6.14 4.66 20.19
CA SER A 346 -6.10 3.21 20.31
C SER A 346 -4.68 2.70 20.10
N ALA A 347 -4.35 1.59 20.75
CA ALA A 347 -3.21 0.78 20.37
C ALA A 347 -3.63 -0.14 19.22
N ARG A 348 -2.82 -0.21 18.16
CA ARG A 348 -3.12 -1.00 16.97
C ARG A 348 -1.95 -1.89 16.58
N VAL A 349 -2.25 -3.13 16.21
CA VAL A 349 -1.31 -4.07 15.61
C VAL A 349 -1.86 -4.48 14.25
N GLU A 350 -1.05 -4.35 13.21
CA GLU A 350 -1.35 -4.79 11.86
C GLU A 350 -0.30 -5.82 11.42
N ILE A 351 -0.73 -6.94 10.84
CA ILE A 351 0.15 -7.91 10.20
C ILE A 351 -0.26 -8.15 8.76
N ARG A 352 0.73 -8.33 7.88
CA ARG A 352 0.52 -8.71 6.48
C ARG A 352 0.67 -10.21 6.31
N VAL A 353 -0.39 -10.86 5.87
CA VAL A 353 -0.48 -12.32 5.69
C VAL A 353 -1.12 -12.67 4.34
N PRO A 354 -1.01 -13.92 3.86
CA PRO A 354 -1.80 -14.41 2.74
C PRO A 354 -3.30 -14.21 2.93
N LEU A 355 -4.03 -13.92 1.85
CA LEU A 355 -5.46 -13.64 1.88
C LEU A 355 -6.27 -14.77 2.54
N ARG A 356 -5.87 -16.03 2.33
CA ARG A 356 -6.52 -17.19 2.99
C ARG A 356 -6.43 -17.20 4.52
N LEU A 357 -5.56 -16.39 5.12
CA LEU A 357 -5.42 -16.24 6.57
C LEU A 357 -6.21 -15.04 7.12
N ALA A 358 -6.84 -14.23 6.26
CA ALA A 358 -7.51 -12.97 6.62
C ALA A 358 -8.43 -13.08 7.85
N THR A 359 -9.25 -14.14 7.92
CA THR A 359 -10.27 -14.31 8.98
C THR A 359 -9.82 -15.23 10.12
N ARG A 360 -8.54 -15.62 10.14
CA ARG A 360 -7.97 -16.61 11.07
C ARG A 360 -6.86 -16.06 11.96
N VAL A 361 -6.36 -14.86 11.69
CA VAL A 361 -5.28 -14.22 12.47
C VAL A 361 -5.82 -13.08 13.32
N LEU A 362 -5.11 -12.76 14.41
CA LEU A 362 -5.47 -11.68 15.35
C LEU A 362 -6.90 -11.75 15.91
N ILE A 363 -7.45 -12.96 16.06
CA ILE A 363 -8.82 -13.19 16.58
C ILE A 363 -8.96 -12.95 18.09
N GLU A 364 -7.84 -12.96 18.82
CA GLU A 364 -7.81 -12.73 20.26
C GLU A 364 -6.57 -11.94 20.67
N LEU A 365 -6.70 -11.21 21.78
CA LEU A 365 -5.61 -10.49 22.42
C LEU A 365 -5.19 -11.23 23.70
N PRO A 366 -4.04 -11.92 23.71
CA PRO A 366 -3.58 -12.65 24.87
C PRO A 366 -3.38 -11.75 26.10
N THR A 367 -3.67 -12.29 27.28
CA THR A 367 -3.59 -11.52 28.54
C THR A 367 -2.20 -10.97 28.82
N ASN A 368 -1.14 -11.72 28.51
CA ASN A 368 0.23 -11.24 28.66
C ASN A 368 0.53 -10.04 27.76
N ILE A 369 -0.04 -10.00 26.55
CA ILE A 369 0.13 -8.87 25.62
C ILE A 369 -0.62 -7.61 26.09
N ARG A 370 -1.71 -7.75 26.85
CA ARG A 370 -2.38 -6.61 27.48
C ARG A 370 -1.45 -5.81 28.41
N THR A 371 -0.49 -6.49 29.04
CA THR A 371 0.50 -5.85 29.91
C THR A 371 1.58 -5.07 29.15
N SER A 372 1.65 -5.25 27.82
CA SER A 372 2.53 -4.54 26.89
C SER A 372 2.01 -3.16 26.50
N MET A 373 0.90 -2.72 27.08
CA MET A 373 0.30 -1.42 26.82
C MET A 373 0.19 -0.57 28.10
N ARG A 374 0.11 0.74 27.91
CA ARG A 374 -0.22 1.72 28.94
C ARG A 374 -1.33 2.63 28.43
N ALA A 375 -2.30 2.90 29.30
CA ALA A 375 -3.42 3.78 29.00
C ALA A 375 -3.29 5.05 29.82
N PHE A 376 -3.24 6.20 29.14
CA PHE A 376 -3.17 7.53 29.74
C PHE A 376 -4.52 8.19 29.63
N SER A 377 -4.85 9.08 30.57
CA SER A 377 -6.03 9.92 30.42
C SER A 377 -5.90 10.77 29.16
N SER A 378 -6.91 10.78 28.28
CA SER A 378 -6.82 11.51 27.02
C SER A 378 -6.54 13.00 27.22
N ASN A 379 -7.18 13.62 28.20
CA ASN A 379 -6.97 15.02 28.56
C ASN A 379 -5.58 15.35 29.15
N LEU A 380 -4.84 14.34 29.62
CA LEU A 380 -3.48 14.51 30.16
C LEU A 380 -2.42 14.26 29.08
N TRP A 381 -2.75 13.43 28.09
CA TRP A 381 -1.84 13.09 27.00
C TRP A 381 -1.70 14.24 26.00
N TRP A 382 -2.83 14.85 25.62
CA TRP A 382 -2.87 16.08 24.85
C TRP A 382 -2.47 17.26 25.72
#